data_AF-A0A7V2RFG5-F1
#
_entry.id   AF-A0A7V2RFG5-F1
#
_cell.length_a   1.000
_cell.length_b   1.000
_cell.length_c   1.000
_cell.angle_alpha   90.00
_cell.angle_beta   90.00
_cell.angle_gamma   90.00
#
_symmetry.space_group_name_H-M   'P 1'
#
loop_
_entity.id
_entity.type
_entity.pdbx_description
1 polymer ?
#
loop_
_entity_poly.entity_id
_entity_poly.type
_entity_poly.pdbx_seq_one_letter_code
_entity_poly.pdbx_strand_id
1 'polypeptide(L)' 'MFLLMMVIGLIFLIAGGFGLFVVNINMVVGDHTWIIGNITFSVFLVIGVLILLFMAIFNREFD' A
#
# COMPACT_ATOMS: atom_id res chain seq x y z
N MET A 1 15.42 -2.12 13.70
CA MET A 1 14.41 -1.26 13.03
C MET A 1 14.05 -1.73 11.62
N PHE A 2 14.99 -2.31 10.87
CA PHE A 2 14.73 -2.85 9.53
C PHE A 2 13.51 -3.76 9.44
N LEU A 3 13.51 -4.87 10.20
CA LEU A 3 12.46 -5.87 10.14
C LEU A 3 11.07 -5.30 10.48
N LEU A 4 11.01 -4.33 11.40
CA LEU A 4 9.76 -3.63 11.72
C LEU A 4 9.24 -2.80 10.54
N MET A 5 10.10 -2.01 9.90
CA MET A 5 9.73 -1.21 8.73
C MET A 5 9.33 -2.09 7.54
N MET A 6 9.98 -3.24 7.37
CA MET A 6 9.62 -4.22 6.35
C MET A 6 8.19 -4.74 6.57
N VAL A 7 7.90 -5.16 7.80
CA VAL A 7 6.57 -5.67 8.18
C VAL A 7 5.51 -4.59 8.00
N ILE A 8 5.78 -3.35 8.42
CA ILE A 8 4.85 -2.23 8.21
C ILE A 8 4.62 -2.00 6.71
N GLY A 9 5.68 -1.89 5.90
CA GLY A 9 5.57 -1.72 4.45
C GLY A 9 4.73 -2.81 3.79
N LEU A 10 4.91 -4.07 4.18
CA LEU A 10 4.13 -5.21 3.69
C LEU A 10 2.66 -5.12 4.12
N ILE A 11 2.36 -4.73 5.36
CA ILE A 11 0.97 -4.55 5.82
C ILE A 11 0.26 -3.49 4.99
N PHE A 12 0.92 -2.34 4.75
CA PHE A 12 0.38 -1.27 3.91
C PHE A 12 0.16 -1.72 2.45
N LEU A 13 1.10 -2.49 1.90
CA LEU A 13 1.01 -3.03 0.54
C LEU A 13 -0.19 -4.00 0.40
N ILE A 14 -0.33 -4.94 1.34
CA ILE A 14 -1.42 -5.92 1.33
C ILE A 14 -2.76 -5.24 1.55
N ALA A 15 -2.85 -4.35 2.54
CA ALA A 15 -4.09 -3.60 2.83
C ALA A 15 -4.52 -2.72 1.65
N GLY A 16 -3.57 -2.01 1.03
CA GLY A 16 -3.84 -1.18 -0.15
C GLY A 16 -4.25 -2.01 -1.37
N GLY A 17 -3.49 -3.06 -1.70
CA GLY A 17 -3.77 -3.92 -2.85
C GLY A 17 -5.10 -4.66 -2.73
N PHE A 18 -5.34 -5.29 -1.57
CA PHE A 18 -6.59 -6.00 -1.32
C PHE A 18 -7.79 -5.02 -1.24
N GLY A 19 -7.61 -3.88 -0.59
CA GLY A 19 -8.66 -2.85 -0.51
C GLY A 19 -9.06 -2.30 -1.88
N LEU A 20 -8.08 -2.01 -2.75
CA LEU A 20 -8.36 -1.60 -4.14
C LEU A 20 -9.10 -2.69 -4.93
N PHE A 21 -8.74 -3.95 -4.74
CA PHE A 21 -9.42 -5.07 -5.37
C PHE A 21 -10.90 -5.15 -4.94
N VAL A 22 -11.16 -5.04 -3.63
CA VAL A 22 -12.53 -5.07 -3.08
C VAL A 22 -13.35 -3.88 -3.58
N VAL A 23 -12.79 -2.66 -3.57
CA VAL A 23 -13.51 -1.46 -4.04
C VAL A 23 -13.88 -1.58 -5.52
N ASN A 24 -12.95 -2.02 -6.38
CA ASN A 24 -13.19 -2.06 -7.81
C ASN A 24 -14.11 -3.21 -8.27
N ILE A 25 -14.28 -4.25 -7.45
CA ILE A 25 -15.21 -5.35 -7.75
C ILE A 25 -16.60 -5.11 -7.19
N ASN A 26 -16.71 -4.46 -6.02
CA ASN A 26 -17.97 -4.42 -5.26
C ASN A 26 -18.68 -3.07 -5.30
N MET A 27 -18.02 -1.99 -5.74
CA MET A 27 -18.61 -0.65 -5.75
C MET A 27 -18.86 -0.15 -7.18
N VAL A 28 -19.94 0.63 -7.33
CA VAL A 28 -20.29 1.25 -8.61
C VAL A 28 -19.29 2.35 -8.94
N VAL A 29 -18.72 2.28 -10.14
CA VAL A 29 -17.75 3.27 -10.63
C VAL A 29 -18.37 4.66 -10.62
N GLY A 30 -17.64 5.62 -10.03
CA GLY A 30 -18.05 7.01 -9.94
C GLY A 30 -18.94 7.36 -8.73
N ASP A 31 -19.38 6.37 -7.95
CA ASP A 31 -20.01 6.67 -6.67
C ASP A 31 -19.00 7.24 -5.67
N HIS A 32 -19.47 8.06 -4.73
CA HIS A 32 -18.65 8.73 -3.74
C HIS A 32 -17.82 7.73 -2.92
N THR A 33 -18.41 6.59 -2.54
CA THR A 33 -17.69 5.53 -1.83
C THR A 33 -16.61 4.86 -2.68
N TRP A 34 -16.85 4.67 -3.99
CA TRP A 34 -15.84 4.15 -4.92
C TRP A 34 -14.65 5.11 -5.04
N ILE A 35 -14.90 6.42 -5.15
CA ILE A 35 -13.86 7.44 -5.24
C ILE A 35 -13.02 7.47 -3.96
N ILE A 36 -13.68 7.57 -2.79
CA ILE A 36 -13.00 7.60 -1.49
C ILE A 36 -12.19 6.32 -1.29
N GLY A 37 -12.79 5.15 -1.56
CA GLY A 37 -12.13 3.86 -1.43
C GLY A 37 -10.87 3.77 -2.29
N ASN A 38 -10.95 4.17 -3.56
CA ASN A 38 -9.77 4.17 -4.44
C ASN A 38 -8.68 5.10 -3.92
N ILE A 39 -9.02 6.31 -3.47
CA ILE A 39 -8.03 7.24 -2.93
C ILE A 39 -7.36 6.66 -1.67
N THR A 40 -8.15 6.19 -0.70
CA THR A 40 -7.64 5.65 0.56
C THR A 40 -6.72 4.46 0.35
N PHE A 41 -7.16 3.46 -0.41
CA PHE A 41 -6.36 2.24 -0.61
C PHE A 41 -5.17 2.46 -1.57
N SER A 42 -5.27 3.41 -2.51
CA SER A 42 -4.12 3.84 -3.31
C SER A 42 -3.04 4.48 -2.45
N VAL A 43 -3.42 5.33 -1.48
CA VAL A 43 -2.46 5.93 -0.55
C VAL A 43 -1.74 4.86 0.27
N PHE A 44 -2.47 3.85 0.76
CA PHE A 44 -1.84 2.74 1.50
C PHE A 44 -0.87 1.94 0.63
N LEU A 45 -1.26 1.63 -0.61
CA LEU A 45 -0.39 0.92 -1.54
C LEU A 45 0.88 1.74 -1.86
N VAL A 46 0.73 3.04 -2.15
CA VAL A 46 1.85 3.94 -2.46
C VAL A 46 2.81 4.04 -1.27
N ILE A 47 2.29 4.24 -0.05
CA ILE A 47 3.13 4.31 1.16
C ILE A 47 3.86 2.98 1.38
N GLY A 48 3.18 1.84 1.24
CA GLY A 48 3.81 0.52 1.35
C GLY A 48 4.96 0.34 0.36
N VAL A 49 4.73 0.70 -0.91
CA VAL A 49 5.77 0.65 -1.96
C VAL A 49 6.94 1.59 -1.64
N LEU A 50 6.67 2.82 -1.20
CA LEU A 50 7.73 3.79 -0.86
C LEU A 50 8.60 3.32 0.30
N ILE A 51 8.00 2.72 1.34
CA ILE A 51 8.74 2.14 2.47
C ILE A 51 9.63 1.01 1.96
N LEU A 52 9.10 0.07 1.17
CA LEU A 52 9.88 -1.05 0.65
C LEU A 52 10.99 -0.60 -0.31
N LEU A 53 10.73 0.40 -1.17
CA LEU A 53 11.74 1.00 -2.04
C LEU A 53 12.84 1.70 -1.26
N PHE A 54 12.47 2.50 -0.26
CA PHE A 54 13.43 3.16 0.63
C PHE A 54 14.34 2.12 1.28
N MET A 55 13.76 1.03 1.79
CA MET A 55 14.52 -0.06 2.37
C MET A 55 15.43 -0.76 1.34
N ALA A 56 14.95 -1.05 0.14
CA ALA A 56 15.75 -1.69 -0.90
C ALA A 56 16.95 -0.85 -1.36
N ILE A 57 16.81 0.48 -1.37
CA ILE A 57 17.87 1.42 -1.79
C ILE A 57 18.89 1.62 -0.66
N PHE A 58 18.42 1.92 0.55
CA PHE A 58 19.29 2.38 1.63
C PHE A 58 19.79 1.26 2.56
N ASN A 59 19.24 0.04 2.49
CA ASN A 59 19.77 -1.11 3.23
C ASN A 59 20.65 -2.05 2.41
N ARG A 60 21.18 -1.58 1.28
CA ARG A 60 22.28 -2.26 0.58
C ARG A 60 23.58 -2.34 1.38
N GLU A 61 23.66 -1.69 2.53
CA GLU A 61 24.86 -1.65 3.40
C GLU A 61 24.95 -2.81 4.42
N PHE A 62 24.02 -3.76 4.41
CA PHE A 62 24.11 -5.00 5.22
C PHE A 62 24.69 -6.19 4.44
N ASP A 63 25.49 -5.93 3.41
CA ASP A 63 26.35 -6.91 2.73
C ASP A 63 27.82 -6.62 3.10
#